data_AF-A0A7W7AEX0-F1
#
_entry.id   AF-A0A7W7AEX0-F1
#
_cell.length_a   1.000
_cell.length_b   1.000
_cell.length_c   1.000
_cell.angle_alpha   90.00
_cell.angle_beta   90.00
_cell.angle_gamma   90.00
#
_symmetry.space_group_name_H-M   'P 1'
#
loop_
_entity.id
_entity.type
_entity.pdbx_description
1 polymer ?
#
loop_
_entity_poly.entity_id
_entity_poly.type
_entity_poly.pdbx_seq_one_letter_code
_entity_poly.pdbx_strand_id
1 'polypeptide(L)'
;MFDEVVAQPFNRLMQDFITQRPTTADLEAHEHHIFTSVYKLIEQNQALFAALLSSKAGSSEDGTVPSFDGLLSFFRLGTEEQLQKYRSRGETPPFDIGVGLRLAFGMLASSVLLRDWLFPDGAPTGEAIVNMLEHLVKRALDPA
;
A
#
# COMPACT_ATOMS: atom_id res chain seq x y z
N MET A 1 8.23 6.00 -23.16
CA MET A 1 8.58 7.01 -22.13
C MET A 1 7.86 6.81 -20.80
N PHE A 2 6.52 6.83 -20.71
CA PHE A 2 5.83 6.63 -19.42
C PHE A 2 6.16 5.28 -18.77
N ASP A 3 6.14 4.20 -19.54
CA ASP A 3 6.47 2.86 -19.01
C ASP A 3 7.92 2.74 -18.52
N GLU A 4 8.88 3.33 -19.23
CA GLU A 4 10.31 3.25 -18.91
C GLU A 4 10.70 4.14 -17.73
N VAL A 5 10.04 5.29 -17.59
CA VAL A 5 10.41 6.35 -16.61
C VAL A 5 9.54 6.30 -15.36
N VAL A 6 8.33 5.73 -15.44
CA VAL A 6 7.36 5.72 -14.33
C VAL A 6 6.96 4.30 -13.94
N ALA A 7 6.44 3.49 -14.87
CA ALA A 7 5.90 2.17 -14.53
C ALA A 7 7.00 1.17 -14.10
N GLN A 8 8.10 1.07 -14.85
CA GLN A 8 9.21 0.17 -14.50
C GLN A 8 9.90 0.55 -13.19
N PRO A 9 10.26 1.83 -12.93
CA PRO A 9 10.81 2.23 -11.65
C PRO A 9 9.87 1.93 -10.48
N PHE A 10 8.57 2.17 -10.66
CA PHE A 10 7.57 1.82 -9.66
C PHE A 10 7.51 0.31 -9.39
N ASN A 11 7.49 -0.52 -10.44
CA ASN A 11 7.47 -1.97 -10.26
C ASN A 11 8.71 -2.49 -9.55
N ARG A 12 9.91 -1.97 -9.88
CA ARG A 12 11.15 -2.33 -9.18
C ARG A 12 11.10 -1.90 -7.71
N LEU A 13 10.65 -0.67 -7.44
CA LEU A 13 10.47 -0.16 -6.09
C LEU A 13 9.56 -1.08 -5.25
N MET A 14 8.43 -1.50 -5.82
CA MET A 14 7.50 -2.41 -5.14
C MET A 14 8.06 -3.82 -4.97
N GLN A 15 8.83 -4.33 -5.95
CA GLN A 15 9.49 -5.62 -5.85
C GLN A 15 10.59 -5.62 -4.79
N ASP A 16 11.44 -4.60 -4.77
CA ASP A 16 12.49 -4.41 -3.77
C ASP A 16 11.88 -4.34 -2.36
N PHE A 17 10.76 -3.62 -2.22
CA PHE A 17 10.00 -3.57 -0.96
C PHE A 17 9.53 -4.96 -0.49
N ILE A 18 9.00 -5.78 -1.41
CA ILE A 18 8.58 -7.15 -1.08
C ILE A 18 9.79 -8.01 -0.68
N THR A 19 10.90 -7.91 -1.41
CA THR A 19 12.10 -8.71 -1.18
C THR A 19 12.84 -8.34 0.10
N GLN A 20 12.84 -7.06 0.47
CA GLN A 20 13.53 -6.56 1.67
C GLN A 20 12.69 -6.70 2.96
N ARG A 21 11.49 -7.25 2.86
CA ARG A 21 10.59 -7.40 4.00
C ARG A 21 11.21 -8.31 5.07
N PRO A 22 11.43 -7.83 6.31
CA PRO A 22 12.03 -8.64 7.35
C PRO A 22 11.10 -9.77 7.79
N THR A 23 11.63 -10.97 7.97
CA THR A 23 10.93 -12.07 8.64
C THR A 23 11.15 -11.93 10.14
N THR A 24 10.20 -11.30 10.85
CA THR A 24 10.23 -11.22 12.32
C THR A 24 9.22 -12.19 12.94
N ALA A 25 9.51 -12.64 14.16
CA ALA A 25 8.63 -13.53 14.92
C ALA A 25 7.49 -12.78 15.64
N ASP A 26 7.65 -11.47 15.84
CA ASP A 26 6.62 -10.60 16.44
C ASP A 26 5.69 -10.06 15.35
N LEU A 27 4.48 -10.63 15.27
CA LEU A 27 3.48 -10.28 14.28
C LEU A 27 3.02 -8.82 14.39
N GLU A 28 2.92 -8.28 15.61
CA GLU A 28 2.43 -6.92 15.80
C GLU A 28 3.49 -5.90 15.38
N ALA A 29 4.73 -6.11 15.79
CA ALA A 29 5.86 -5.30 15.33
C ALA A 29 6.07 -5.42 13.80
N HIS A 30 5.79 -6.59 13.21
CA HIS A 30 5.85 -6.82 11.77
C HIS A 30 4.83 -5.95 11.02
N GLU A 31 3.58 -5.94 11.49
CA GLU A 31 2.50 -5.17 10.87
C GLU A 31 2.76 -3.67 10.94
N HIS A 32 3.11 -3.17 12.11
CA HIS A 32 3.48 -1.77 12.30
C HIS A 32 4.65 -1.37 11.40
N HIS A 33 5.66 -2.25 11.28
CA HIS A 33 6.79 -2.05 10.38
C HIS A 33 6.35 -1.96 8.91
N ILE A 34 5.41 -2.80 8.47
CA ILE A 34 4.90 -2.75 7.08
C ILE A 34 4.17 -1.43 6.82
N PHE A 35 3.26 -1.02 7.70
CA PHE A 35 2.55 0.26 7.54
C PHE A 35 3.52 1.45 7.49
N THR A 36 4.48 1.48 8.41
CA THR A 36 5.52 2.50 8.44
C THR A 36 6.37 2.50 7.18
N SER A 37 6.76 1.32 6.71
CA SER A 37 7.63 1.17 5.53
C SER A 37 6.88 1.54 4.24
N VAL A 38 5.60 1.17 4.10
CA VAL A 38 4.77 1.62 2.95
C VAL A 38 4.56 3.13 3.00
N TYR A 39 4.31 3.71 4.18
CA TYR A 39 4.19 5.17 4.31
C TYR A 39 5.44 5.88 3.83
N LYS A 40 6.61 5.46 4.32
CA LYS A 40 7.92 6.02 3.91
C LYS A 40 8.18 5.80 2.42
N LEU A 41 7.80 4.65 1.88
CA LEU A 41 7.94 4.36 0.46
C LEU A 41 7.20 5.40 -0.40
N ILE A 42 5.97 5.72 -0.02
CA ILE A 42 5.13 6.70 -0.74
C ILE A 42 5.68 8.12 -0.51
N GLU A 43 6.06 8.45 0.73
CA GLU A 43 6.60 9.77 1.08
C GLU A 43 7.89 10.07 0.32
N GLN A 44 8.82 9.13 0.27
CA GLN A 44 10.12 9.29 -0.42
C GLN A 44 9.99 9.28 -1.94
N ASN A 45 8.91 8.71 -2.48
CA ASN A 45 8.69 8.56 -3.92
C ASN A 45 7.42 9.31 -4.38
N GLN A 46 7.02 10.37 -3.68
CA GLN A 46 5.75 11.07 -3.89
C GLN A 46 5.53 11.49 -5.36
N ALA A 47 6.57 11.99 -6.02
CA ALA A 47 6.52 12.39 -7.43
C ALA A 47 6.22 11.23 -8.38
N LEU A 48 6.76 10.03 -8.09
CA LEU A 48 6.50 8.82 -8.87
C LEU A 48 5.04 8.39 -8.71
N PHE A 49 4.53 8.39 -7.48
CA PHE A 49 3.13 8.07 -7.19
C PHE A 49 2.17 9.10 -7.79
N ALA A 50 2.50 10.39 -7.73
CA ALA A 50 1.71 11.44 -8.37
C ALA A 50 1.68 11.27 -9.90
N ALA A 51 2.82 10.98 -10.53
CA ALA A 51 2.92 10.71 -11.97
C ALA A 51 2.06 9.50 -12.38
N LEU A 52 2.01 8.45 -11.56
CA LEU A 52 1.12 7.31 -11.77
C LEU A 52 -0.36 7.70 -11.77
N LEU A 53 -0.78 8.55 -10.83
CA LEU A 53 -2.17 9.04 -10.78
C LEU A 53 -2.52 9.92 -11.97
N SER A 54 -1.59 10.75 -12.44
CA SER A 54 -1.77 11.63 -13.60
C SER A 54 -1.79 10.89 -14.94
N SER A 55 -1.22 9.68 -14.99
CA SER A 55 -1.10 8.89 -16.23
C SER A 55 -2.43 8.41 -16.82
N LYS A 56 -3.50 8.41 -16.02
CA LYS A 56 -4.81 7.92 -16.45
C LYS A 56 -5.54 8.81 -17.47
N ALA A 57 -4.93 9.91 -17.90
CA ALA A 57 -5.46 10.78 -18.96
C ALA A 57 -4.91 10.48 -20.36
N GLY A 58 -3.89 9.62 -20.48
CA GLY A 58 -3.31 9.23 -21.77
C GLY A 58 -3.69 7.80 -22.13
N SER A 59 -4.73 7.62 -22.93
CA SER A 59 -4.88 6.44 -23.77
C SER A 59 -3.59 6.30 -24.57
N SER A 60 -2.69 5.39 -24.18
CA SER A 60 -1.54 5.04 -25.01
C SER A 60 -2.08 4.63 -26.38
N GLU A 61 -1.65 5.32 -27.45
CA GLU A 61 -2.02 4.99 -28.84
C GLU A 61 -1.68 3.52 -29.20
N ASP A 62 -0.81 2.87 -28.41
CA ASP A 62 -0.40 1.47 -28.57
C ASP A 62 -1.21 0.44 -27.76
N GLY A 63 -2.23 0.85 -26.99
CA GLY A 63 -3.13 -0.09 -26.28
C GLY A 63 -2.49 -0.92 -25.16
N THR A 64 -1.18 -0.81 -24.91
CA THR A 64 -0.51 -1.42 -23.76
C THR A 64 -0.81 -0.62 -22.49
N VAL A 65 -1.67 -1.20 -21.65
CA VAL A 65 -1.88 -0.73 -20.28
C VAL A 65 -0.58 -0.96 -19.50
N PRO A 66 -0.04 0.06 -18.81
CA PRO A 66 1.14 -0.11 -17.97
C PRO A 66 0.92 -1.27 -16.99
N SER A 67 1.81 -2.26 -17.00
CA SER A 67 1.69 -3.39 -16.09
C SER A 67 2.10 -2.95 -14.68
N PHE A 68 1.23 -3.17 -13.69
CA PHE A 68 1.47 -2.86 -12.27
C PHE A 68 1.82 -4.12 -11.47
N ASP A 69 2.58 -5.03 -12.06
CA ASP A 69 2.87 -6.36 -11.51
C ASP A 69 3.47 -6.32 -10.10
N GLY A 70 4.29 -5.30 -9.78
CA GLY A 70 4.85 -5.13 -8.44
C GLY A 70 3.77 -4.87 -7.38
N LEU A 71 2.82 -3.98 -7.69
CA LEU A 71 1.71 -3.65 -6.79
C LEU A 71 0.68 -4.80 -6.69
N LEU A 72 0.41 -5.49 -7.79
CA LEU A 72 -0.45 -6.68 -7.78
C LEU A 72 0.16 -7.80 -6.93
N SER A 73 1.47 -8.02 -7.05
CA SER A 73 2.20 -9.00 -6.24
C SER A 73 2.18 -8.63 -4.75
N PHE A 74 2.36 -7.35 -4.42
CA PHE A 74 2.25 -6.84 -3.05
C PHE A 74 0.86 -7.14 -2.45
N PHE A 75 -0.21 -6.80 -3.17
CA PHE A 75 -1.57 -7.07 -2.68
C PHE A 75 -1.89 -8.55 -2.56
N ARG A 76 -1.42 -9.38 -3.51
CA ARG A 76 -1.61 -10.82 -3.43
C ARG A 76 -0.95 -11.40 -2.18
N LEU A 77 0.30 -11.03 -1.91
CA LEU A 77 1.04 -11.51 -0.74
C LEU A 77 0.34 -11.10 0.57
N GLY A 78 -0.01 -9.82 0.72
CA GLY A 78 -0.70 -9.34 1.92
C GLY A 78 -2.08 -9.99 2.10
N THR A 79 -2.80 -10.24 1.01
CA THR A 79 -4.11 -10.92 1.06
C THR A 79 -3.94 -12.34 1.58
N GLU A 80 -2.95 -13.08 1.08
CA GLU A 80 -2.72 -14.47 1.45
C GLU A 80 -2.30 -14.62 2.92
N GLU A 81 -1.47 -13.70 3.42
CA GLU A 81 -1.08 -13.63 4.83
C GLU A 81 -2.28 -13.35 5.75
N GLN A 82 -3.11 -12.39 5.38
CA GLN A 82 -4.29 -12.07 6.19
C GLN A 82 -5.31 -13.21 6.15
N LEU A 83 -5.52 -13.85 5.00
CA LEU A 83 -6.33 -15.08 4.90
C LEU A 83 -5.75 -16.23 5.71
N GLN A 84 -4.42 -16.32 5.86
CA GLN A 84 -3.79 -17.33 6.71
C GLN A 84 -4.12 -17.10 8.20
N LYS A 85 -4.24 -15.85 8.66
CA LYS A 85 -4.69 -15.54 10.04
C LYS A 85 -6.12 -16.02 10.31
N TYR A 86 -7.03 -15.81 9.36
CA TYR A 86 -8.40 -16.31 9.47
C TYR A 86 -8.43 -17.85 9.50
N ARG A 87 -7.69 -18.50 8.59
CA ARG A 87 -7.57 -19.96 8.53
C ARG A 87 -7.00 -20.57 9.80
N SER A 88 -6.00 -19.95 10.42
CA SER A 88 -5.40 -20.47 11.66
C SER A 88 -6.34 -20.39 12.87
N ARG A 89 -7.36 -19.53 12.82
CA ARG A 89 -8.41 -19.42 13.85
C ARG A 89 -9.70 -20.16 13.50
N GLY A 90 -9.78 -20.76 12.31
CA GLY A 90 -11.00 -21.41 11.82
C GLY A 90 -12.14 -20.43 11.51
N GLU A 91 -11.80 -19.15 11.30
CA GLU A 91 -12.75 -18.09 10.99
C GLU A 91 -12.79 -17.81 9.48
N THR A 92 -13.91 -17.26 9.01
CA THR A 92 -14.06 -16.75 7.65
C THR A 92 -14.05 -15.24 7.66
N PRO A 93 -13.31 -14.58 6.74
CA PRO A 93 -13.37 -13.14 6.59
C PRO A 93 -14.80 -12.62 6.40
N PRO A 94 -15.17 -11.50 7.03
CA PRO A 94 -16.49 -10.91 6.85
C PRO A 94 -16.69 -10.26 5.48
N PHE A 95 -15.62 -10.03 4.72
CA PHE A 95 -15.63 -9.47 3.36
C PHE A 95 -14.35 -9.83 2.61
N ASP A 96 -14.22 -9.36 1.35
CA ASP A 96 -13.04 -9.56 0.54
C ASP A 96 -11.81 -8.81 1.10
N ILE A 97 -10.91 -9.58 1.72
CA ILE A 97 -9.66 -9.09 2.31
C ILE A 97 -8.79 -8.34 1.29
N GLY A 98 -8.76 -8.79 0.04
CA GLY A 98 -8.00 -8.14 -1.01
C GLY A 98 -8.54 -6.75 -1.32
N VAL A 99 -9.85 -6.55 -1.28
CA VAL A 99 -10.47 -5.21 -1.38
C VAL A 99 -10.10 -4.36 -0.17
N GLY A 100 -10.19 -4.92 1.04
CA GLY A 100 -9.81 -4.25 2.27
C GLY A 100 -8.38 -3.69 2.26
N LEU A 101 -7.41 -4.51 1.85
CA LEU A 101 -6.01 -4.09 1.76
C LEU A 101 -5.77 -3.02 0.70
N ARG A 102 -6.48 -3.05 -0.43
CA ARG A 102 -6.40 -1.99 -1.46
C ARG A 102 -6.97 -0.66 -0.95
N LEU A 103 -8.06 -0.70 -0.18
CA LEU A 103 -8.61 0.48 0.48
C LEU A 103 -7.65 1.04 1.53
N ALA A 104 -7.06 0.18 2.36
CA ALA A 104 -6.03 0.55 3.33
C ALA A 104 -4.84 1.25 2.67
N PHE A 105 -4.31 0.67 1.60
CA PHE A 105 -3.25 1.26 0.81
C PHE A 105 -3.67 2.61 0.20
N GLY A 106 -4.88 2.71 -0.34
CA GLY A 106 -5.41 3.95 -0.90
C GLY A 106 -5.53 5.07 0.15
N MET A 107 -5.96 4.75 1.37
CA MET A 107 -6.01 5.70 2.49
C MET A 107 -4.60 6.18 2.85
N LEU A 108 -3.63 5.27 2.95
CA LEU A 108 -2.25 5.60 3.24
C LEU A 108 -1.64 6.47 2.14
N ALA A 109 -1.81 6.10 0.87
CA ALA A 109 -1.34 6.87 -0.27
C ALA A 109 -1.97 8.27 -0.31
N SER A 110 -3.28 8.37 -0.11
CA SER A 110 -3.98 9.67 -0.09
C SER A 110 -3.48 10.56 1.06
N SER A 111 -3.21 9.98 2.23
CA SER A 111 -2.69 10.73 3.39
C SER A 111 -1.32 11.38 3.12
N VAL A 112 -0.52 10.80 2.22
CA VAL A 112 0.80 11.32 1.82
C VAL A 112 0.67 12.26 0.63
N LEU A 113 -0.03 11.84 -0.42
CA LEU A 113 -0.14 12.59 -1.68
C LEU A 113 -0.96 13.86 -1.56
N LEU A 114 -1.98 13.86 -0.71
CA LEU A 114 -2.88 14.99 -0.50
C LEU A 114 -2.61 15.70 0.84
N ARG A 115 -1.48 15.41 1.49
CA ARG A 115 -1.15 15.90 2.84
C ARG A 115 -1.35 17.39 3.00
N ASP A 116 -0.77 18.19 2.11
CA ASP A 116 -0.82 19.65 2.19
C ASP A 116 -2.23 20.21 1.93
N TRP A 117 -3.04 19.48 1.16
CA TRP A 117 -4.42 19.86 0.88
C TRP A 117 -5.38 19.47 2.01
N LEU A 118 -5.16 18.30 2.61
CA LEU A 118 -5.96 17.79 3.74
C LEU A 118 -5.67 18.53 5.04
N PHE A 119 -4.43 19.03 5.22
CA PHE A 119 -3.97 19.65 6.45
C PHE A 119 -3.26 20.99 6.21
N PRO A 120 -3.98 22.02 5.72
CA PRO A 120 -3.40 23.32 5.38
C PRO A 120 -2.79 24.06 6.58
N ASP A 121 -3.30 23.81 7.79
CA ASP A 121 -2.88 24.49 9.03
C ASP A 121 -1.83 23.72 9.83
N GLY A 122 -1.35 22.59 9.30
CA GLY A 122 -0.37 21.73 9.96
C GLY A 122 -0.77 20.27 9.92
N ALA A 123 0.04 19.47 9.22
CA ALA A 123 -0.20 18.04 9.10
C ALA A 123 0.20 17.27 10.37
N PRO A 124 -0.57 16.23 10.76
CA PRO A 124 -0.14 15.28 11.78
C PRO A 124 1.22 14.66 11.43
N THR A 125 1.96 14.17 12.43
CA THR A 125 3.20 13.44 12.17
C THR A 125 2.92 12.19 11.34
N GLY A 126 3.89 11.76 10.52
CA GLY A 126 3.74 10.52 9.75
C GLY A 126 3.43 9.31 10.64
N GLU A 127 4.05 9.27 11.82
CA GLU A 127 3.76 8.27 12.86
C GLU A 127 2.31 8.31 13.34
N ALA A 128 1.72 9.49 13.59
CA ALA A 128 0.33 9.61 14.00
C ALA A 128 -0.63 9.12 12.90
N ILE A 129 -0.34 9.41 11.63
CA ILE A 129 -1.11 8.92 10.48
C ILE A 129 -1.02 7.39 10.39
N VAL A 130 0.20 6.85 10.48
CA VAL A 130 0.46 5.40 10.44
C VAL A 130 -0.30 4.69 11.56
N ASN A 131 -0.14 5.13 12.81
CA ASN A 131 -0.80 4.53 13.97
C ASN A 131 -2.33 4.53 13.83
N MET A 132 -2.89 5.65 13.37
CA MET A 132 -4.34 5.77 13.18
C MET A 132 -4.84 4.82 12.08
N LEU A 133 -4.17 4.78 10.92
CA LEU A 133 -4.58 3.92 9.81
C LEU A 133 -4.38 2.45 10.14
N GLU A 134 -3.27 2.08 10.77
CA GLU A 134 -3.03 0.73 11.26
C GLU A 134 -4.15 0.29 12.20
N HIS A 135 -4.52 1.11 13.19
CA HIS A 135 -5.59 0.78 14.12
C HIS A 135 -6.94 0.55 13.42
N LEU A 136 -7.30 1.41 12.46
CA LEU A 136 -8.52 1.26 11.67
C LEU A 136 -8.51 -0.02 10.83
N VAL A 137 -7.37 -0.32 10.22
CA VAL A 137 -7.22 -1.50 9.35
C VAL A 137 -7.20 -2.79 10.15
N LYS A 138 -6.50 -2.85 11.28
CA LYS A 138 -6.54 -3.98 12.21
C LYS A 138 -7.97 -4.27 12.66
N ARG A 139 -8.69 -3.24 13.11
CA ARG A 139 -10.10 -3.36 13.50
C ARG A 139 -11.00 -3.88 12.36
N ALA A 140 -10.68 -3.54 11.12
CA ALA A 140 -11.49 -3.94 9.96
C ALA A 140 -11.10 -5.32 9.39
N LEU A 141 -9.81 -5.69 9.44
CA LEU A 141 -9.29 -6.85 8.72
C LEU A 141 -8.85 -7.99 9.62
N ASP A 142 -8.58 -7.77 10.91
CA ASP A 142 -8.19 -8.87 11.78
C ASP A 142 -9.38 -9.75 12.19
N PRO A 143 -9.17 -11.05 12.35
CA PRO A 143 -10.15 -11.93 12.99
C PRO A 143 -10.45 -11.48 14.42
N ALA A 144 -11.66 -11.82 14.89
CA ALA A 144 -12.18 -11.35 16.17
C ALA A 144 -11.43 -11.93 17.38
#